data_AF-A0A1Y6CDT3-F1
#
_entry.id   AF-A0A1Y6CDT3-F1
#
_cell.length_a   1.000
_cell.length_b   1.000
_cell.length_c   1.000
_cell.angle_alpha   90.00
_cell.angle_beta   90.00
_cell.angle_gamma   90.00
#
_symmetry.space_group_name_H-M   'P 1'
#
loop_
_entity.id
_entity.type
_entity.pdbx_description
1 polymer ?
#
loop_
_entity_poly.entity_id
_entity_poly.type
_entity_poly.pdbx_seq_one_letter_code
_entity_poly.pdbx_strand_id
1 'polypeptide(L)'
;MIRFLFHGGTREKNGDGSVRQVGIAHNGAFYFAARNVASDYANGDKRSIKITTAADMVKKINACAANSVASLDVFCHGTPYSLNYSVKENENCGLVTGWMAKQGLRAYYSSWDDGVYNFSSDSRYVSDINFKVFTNHARIQIHGCNTARGSMPGNTLVEELSEQIYKAGRKKAYVIGHTDKSNPNINGSKTTIKQQDYRHGERTIYHNGKLLKTTKKKGIIAHDEMQGLIK
;
A
#
# COMPACT_ATOMS: atom_id res chain seq x y z
N MET A 1 5.32 18.44 -8.88
CA MET A 1 4.50 17.22 -8.88
C MET A 1 4.76 16.46 -7.60
N ILE A 2 3.69 16.06 -6.91
CA ILE A 2 3.72 15.43 -5.59
C ILE A 2 4.04 13.94 -5.72
N ARG A 3 4.86 13.44 -4.80
CA ARG A 3 5.19 12.03 -4.62
C ARG A 3 4.93 11.66 -3.16
N PHE A 4 3.86 10.93 -2.89
CA PHE A 4 3.54 10.48 -1.55
C PHE A 4 4.31 9.22 -1.18
N LEU A 5 4.87 9.19 0.02
CA LEU A 5 5.45 8.01 0.66
C LEU A 5 4.80 7.84 2.03
N PHE A 6 3.68 7.12 2.07
CA PHE A 6 2.97 6.85 3.32
C PHE A 6 3.56 5.64 4.01
N HIS A 7 3.86 5.75 5.31
CA HIS A 7 4.44 4.65 6.06
C HIS A 7 3.77 4.47 7.43
N GLY A 8 3.76 3.25 7.97
CA GLY A 8 3.29 2.98 9.33
C GLY A 8 2.08 2.05 9.39
N GLY A 9 1.10 2.44 10.21
CA GLY A 9 -0.15 1.69 10.39
C GLY A 9 -0.10 0.52 11.39
N THR A 10 1.08 0.17 11.93
CA THR A 10 1.15 -0.87 12.97
C THR A 10 0.93 -0.25 14.34
N ARG A 11 0.13 -0.91 15.18
CA ARG A 11 -0.10 -0.52 16.56
C ARG A 11 1.19 -0.62 17.39
N GLU A 12 1.57 0.47 18.06
CA GLU A 12 2.79 0.60 18.90
C GLU A 12 2.53 0.42 20.40
N LYS A 13 1.26 0.26 20.81
CA LYS A 13 0.85 -0.02 22.19
C LYS A 13 -0.02 -1.28 22.27
N ASN A 14 -0.03 -1.97 23.40
CA ASN A 14 -0.99 -3.05 23.67
C ASN A 14 -2.32 -2.47 24.20
N GLY A 15 -3.34 -3.32 24.38
CA GLY A 15 -4.62 -2.89 24.96
C GLY A 15 -4.50 -2.24 26.35
N ASP A 16 -3.52 -2.66 27.15
CA ASP A 16 -3.21 -2.11 28.48
C ASP A 16 -2.37 -0.81 28.44
N GLY A 17 -2.05 -0.31 27.25
CA GLY A 17 -1.24 0.90 27.05
C GLY A 17 0.27 0.70 27.11
N SER A 18 0.74 -0.51 27.44
CA SER A 18 2.16 -0.87 27.42
C SER A 18 2.74 -0.83 26.00
N VAL A 19 4.07 -0.72 25.90
CA VAL A 19 4.75 -0.63 24.60
C VAL A 19 4.71 -1.96 23.86
N ARG A 20 4.29 -1.92 22.59
CA ARG A 20 4.32 -3.05 21.67
C ARG A 20 5.54 -2.98 20.76
N GLN A 21 6.65 -3.56 21.21
CA GLN A 21 7.96 -3.50 20.53
C GLN A 21 7.92 -3.93 19.06
N VAL A 22 7.18 -5.00 18.75
CA VAL A 22 7.00 -5.46 17.36
C VAL A 22 6.35 -4.41 16.46
N GLY A 23 5.44 -3.60 17.02
CA GLY A 23 4.80 -2.51 16.28
C GLY A 23 5.76 -1.37 15.96
N ILE A 24 6.57 -0.99 16.94
CA ILE A 24 7.64 0.00 16.76
C ILE A 24 8.65 -0.47 15.71
N ALA A 25 9.07 -1.73 15.79
CA ALA A 25 10.00 -2.31 14.83
C ALA A 25 9.45 -2.30 13.39
N HIS A 26 8.19 -2.71 13.20
CA HIS A 26 7.55 -2.66 11.89
C HIS A 26 7.43 -1.24 11.34
N ASN A 27 6.97 -0.28 12.15
CA ASN A 27 6.84 1.11 11.72
C ASN A 27 8.21 1.75 11.43
N GLY A 28 9.26 1.37 12.18
CA GLY A 28 10.63 1.74 11.88
C GLY A 28 11.08 1.22 10.51
N ALA A 29 10.79 -0.05 10.21
CA ALA A 29 11.12 -0.64 8.91
C ALA A 29 10.42 0.05 7.73
N PHE A 30 9.13 0.37 7.90
CA PHE A 30 8.38 1.14 6.91
C PHE A 30 8.96 2.54 6.71
N TYR A 31 9.40 3.20 7.78
CA TYR A 31 10.02 4.52 7.72
C TYR A 31 11.34 4.50 6.94
N PHE A 32 12.25 3.57 7.23
CA PHE A 32 13.53 3.47 6.51
C PHE A 32 13.33 3.08 5.04
N ALA A 33 12.39 2.16 4.75
CA ALA A 33 12.02 1.84 3.38
C ALA A 33 11.47 3.06 2.61
N ALA A 34 10.58 3.85 3.24
CA ALA A 34 10.10 5.08 2.64
C ALA A 34 11.25 6.06 2.34
N ARG A 35 12.22 6.21 3.26
CA ARG A 35 13.41 7.04 3.01
C ARG A 35 14.23 6.57 1.82
N ASN A 36 14.45 5.26 1.69
CA ASN A 36 15.23 4.68 0.59
C ASN A 36 14.50 4.82 -0.76
N VAL A 37 13.17 4.70 -0.78
CA VAL A 37 12.41 5.02 -2.01
C VAL A 37 12.45 6.51 -2.33
N ALA A 38 12.41 7.38 -1.31
CA ALA A 38 12.50 8.83 -1.50
C ALA A 38 13.87 9.28 -2.04
N SER A 39 14.97 8.59 -1.71
CA SER A 39 16.29 8.91 -2.25
C SER A 39 16.43 8.57 -3.73
N ASP A 40 15.72 7.55 -4.22
CA ASP A 40 15.75 7.16 -5.63
C ASP A 40 14.96 8.11 -6.54
N TYR A 41 14.05 8.90 -5.96
CA TYR A 41 13.36 9.94 -6.70
C TYR A 41 14.29 11.13 -6.96
N ALA A 42 14.76 11.21 -8.21
CA ALA A 42 15.64 12.26 -8.71
C ALA A 42 15.08 13.68 -8.46
N ASN A 43 13.79 13.91 -8.75
CA ASN A 43 13.12 15.21 -8.62
C ASN A 43 11.66 15.07 -8.15
N GLY A 44 11.11 16.14 -7.57
CA GLY A 44 9.70 16.28 -7.19
C GLY A 44 9.48 16.68 -5.72
N ASP A 45 8.22 16.98 -5.39
CA ASP A 45 7.79 17.26 -4.01
C ASP A 45 7.54 15.93 -3.29
N LYS A 46 8.54 15.49 -2.52
CA LYS A 46 8.58 14.20 -1.83
C LYS A 46 7.98 14.33 -0.43
N ARG A 47 6.81 13.76 -0.23
CA ARG A 47 6.06 13.84 1.03
C ARG A 47 6.07 12.51 1.75
N SER A 48 7.05 12.31 2.63
CA SER A 48 7.12 11.15 3.52
C SER A 48 6.29 11.41 4.78
N ILE A 49 5.24 10.63 5.00
CA ILE A 49 4.25 10.90 6.04
C ILE A 49 3.90 9.60 6.78
N LYS A 50 4.00 9.62 8.12
CA LYS A 50 3.48 8.54 8.97
C LYS A 50 1.96 8.57 8.93
N ILE A 51 1.33 7.43 8.63
CA ILE A 51 -0.13 7.26 8.62
C ILE A 51 -0.51 6.18 9.62
N THR A 52 -1.62 6.39 10.31
CA THR A 52 -2.22 5.44 11.27
C THR A 52 -3.60 4.98 10.85
N THR A 53 -4.27 5.67 9.92
CA THR A 53 -5.61 5.33 9.42
C THR A 53 -5.76 5.60 7.92
N ALA A 54 -6.69 4.89 7.26
CA ALA A 54 -6.98 5.10 5.86
C ALA A 54 -7.76 6.39 5.63
N ALA A 55 -8.58 6.81 6.60
CA ALA A 55 -9.20 8.13 6.61
C ALA A 55 -8.17 9.25 6.44
N ASP A 56 -7.07 9.23 7.21
CA ASP A 56 -6.01 10.24 7.10
C ASP A 56 -5.28 10.19 5.75
N MET A 57 -5.00 8.99 5.27
CA MET A 57 -4.38 8.78 3.96
C MET A 57 -5.24 9.37 2.84
N VAL A 58 -6.51 8.97 2.79
CA VAL A 58 -7.48 9.41 1.78
C VAL A 58 -7.70 10.92 1.88
N LYS A 59 -7.84 11.47 3.09
CA LYS A 59 -7.97 12.92 3.30
C LYS A 59 -6.78 13.69 2.71
N LYS A 60 -5.55 13.22 2.93
CA LYS A 60 -4.33 13.87 2.40
C LYS A 60 -4.23 13.78 0.88
N ILE A 61 -4.57 12.63 0.30
CA ILE A 61 -4.60 12.47 -1.16
C ILE A 61 -5.67 13.38 -1.77
N ASN A 62 -6.89 13.33 -1.25
CA ASN A 62 -8.06 14.02 -1.82
C ASN A 62 -7.97 15.55 -1.69
N ALA A 63 -7.18 16.07 -0.76
CA ALA A 63 -6.90 17.50 -0.62
C ALA A 63 -5.97 18.07 -1.71
N CYS A 64 -5.39 17.22 -2.56
CA CYS A 64 -4.51 17.66 -3.64
C CYS A 64 -5.31 18.21 -4.84
N ALA A 65 -4.66 19.08 -5.62
CA ALA A 65 -5.22 19.55 -6.88
C ALA A 65 -5.33 18.42 -7.91
N ALA A 66 -6.23 18.56 -8.88
CA ALA A 66 -6.31 17.64 -10.01
C ALA A 66 -4.96 17.55 -10.74
N ASN A 67 -4.59 16.34 -11.19
CA ASN A 67 -3.33 16.08 -11.91
C ASN A 67 -2.04 16.57 -11.20
N SER A 68 -2.00 16.64 -9.87
CA SER A 68 -0.78 17.07 -9.14
C SER A 68 0.05 15.93 -8.58
N VAL A 69 -0.51 14.72 -8.44
CA VAL A 69 0.15 13.56 -7.81
C VAL A 69 0.74 12.62 -8.87
N ALA A 70 2.08 12.51 -8.89
CA ALA A 70 2.83 11.66 -9.82
C ALA A 70 3.07 10.26 -9.29
N SER A 71 3.19 10.09 -7.97
CA SER A 71 3.36 8.77 -7.38
C SER A 71 2.81 8.64 -5.97
N LEU A 72 2.47 7.42 -5.62
CA LEU A 72 2.04 7.00 -4.29
C LEU A 72 2.75 5.69 -3.94
N ASP A 73 3.59 5.70 -2.93
CA ASP A 73 4.15 4.50 -2.29
C ASP A 73 3.54 4.33 -0.90
N VAL A 74 3.09 3.12 -0.59
CA VAL A 74 2.51 2.80 0.73
C VAL A 74 3.26 1.65 1.39
N PHE A 75 3.88 1.95 2.53
CA PHE A 75 4.68 1.04 3.35
C PHE A 75 3.91 0.67 4.62
N CYS A 76 3.23 -0.46 4.56
CA CYS A 76 2.50 -1.02 5.68
C CYS A 76 2.27 -2.51 5.48
N HIS A 77 1.67 -3.15 6.48
CA HIS A 77 1.11 -4.48 6.30
C HIS A 77 -0.06 -4.47 5.31
N GLY A 78 -0.25 -5.58 4.63
CA GLY A 78 -1.32 -5.74 3.65
C GLY A 78 -1.80 -7.18 3.60
N THR A 79 -2.98 -7.33 3.03
CA THR A 79 -3.55 -8.59 2.57
C THR A 79 -3.86 -8.43 1.09
N PRO A 80 -4.35 -9.48 0.41
CA PRO A 80 -4.83 -9.32 -0.94
C PRO A 80 -5.95 -8.29 -1.08
N TYR A 81 -6.71 -7.98 -0.03
CA TYR A 81 -7.92 -7.14 -0.14
C TYR A 81 -7.88 -5.89 0.74
N SER A 82 -6.78 -5.65 1.46
CA SER A 82 -6.67 -4.50 2.36
C SER A 82 -5.23 -4.06 2.61
N LEU A 83 -5.06 -2.75 2.83
CA LEU A 83 -3.97 -2.24 3.66
C LEU A 83 -4.40 -2.39 5.11
N ASN A 84 -3.51 -2.90 5.97
CA ASN A 84 -3.85 -3.14 7.37
C ASN A 84 -3.25 -2.05 8.25
N TYR A 85 -4.13 -1.18 8.73
CA TYR A 85 -3.81 -0.22 9.78
C TYR A 85 -4.57 -0.62 11.05
N SER A 86 -3.95 -0.43 12.20
CA SER A 86 -4.57 -0.81 13.47
C SER A 86 -4.14 0.16 14.58
N VAL A 87 -5.15 0.69 15.27
CA VAL A 87 -5.00 1.49 16.49
C VAL A 87 -5.41 0.71 17.75
N LYS A 88 -6.24 -0.32 17.60
CA LYS A 88 -6.77 -1.17 18.68
C LYS A 88 -6.67 -2.66 18.32
N GLU A 89 -6.77 -3.53 19.32
CA GLU A 89 -6.85 -4.98 19.11
C GLU A 89 -8.08 -5.36 18.28
N ASN A 90 -7.88 -6.32 17.38
CA ASN A 90 -8.93 -6.85 16.50
C ASN A 90 -9.71 -5.78 15.71
N GLU A 91 -9.08 -4.64 15.44
CA GLU A 91 -9.69 -3.56 14.69
C GLU A 91 -8.79 -3.08 13.56
N ASN A 92 -9.35 -3.01 12.36
CA ASN A 92 -8.71 -2.48 11.16
C ASN A 92 -9.27 -1.10 10.79
N CYS A 93 -8.39 -0.11 10.73
CA CYS A 93 -8.68 1.25 10.24
C CYS A 93 -8.08 1.50 8.86
N GLY A 94 -7.83 0.44 8.10
CA GLY A 94 -7.12 0.43 6.83
C GLY A 94 -8.00 0.63 5.59
N LEU A 95 -7.35 0.54 4.43
CA LEU A 95 -7.97 0.71 3.12
C LEU A 95 -8.42 -0.64 2.60
N VAL A 96 -9.67 -0.79 2.18
CA VAL A 96 -10.25 -2.08 1.74
C VAL A 96 -10.75 -1.97 0.29
N THR A 97 -10.67 -3.06 -0.48
CA THR A 97 -11.11 -3.04 -1.88
C THR A 97 -12.61 -2.77 -2.05
N GLY A 98 -13.45 -3.26 -1.14
CA GLY A 98 -14.90 -3.02 -1.19
C GLY A 98 -15.66 -3.65 -0.03
N TRP A 99 -17.00 -3.52 -0.06
CA TRP A 99 -17.86 -4.01 1.02
C TRP A 99 -17.79 -5.52 1.21
N MET A 100 -17.85 -6.30 0.12
CA MET A 100 -17.75 -7.77 0.18
C MET A 100 -16.43 -8.23 0.80
N ALA A 101 -15.31 -7.64 0.37
CA ALA A 101 -14.00 -7.90 0.96
C ALA A 101 -13.96 -7.54 2.45
N LYS A 102 -14.56 -6.41 2.84
CA LYS A 102 -14.66 -6.00 4.25
C LYS A 102 -15.39 -7.05 5.10
N GLN A 103 -16.52 -7.58 4.63
CA GLN A 103 -17.24 -8.64 5.34
C GLN A 103 -16.46 -9.96 5.36
N GLY A 104 -15.85 -10.34 4.23
CA GLY A 104 -15.03 -11.56 4.15
C GLY A 104 -13.84 -11.53 5.11
N LEU A 105 -13.10 -10.41 5.16
CA LEU A 105 -12.00 -10.21 6.11
C LEU A 105 -12.50 -10.23 7.55
N ARG A 106 -13.68 -9.65 7.84
CA ARG A 106 -14.30 -9.69 9.16
C ARG A 106 -14.55 -11.11 9.62
N ALA A 107 -15.15 -11.93 8.76
CA ALA A 107 -15.42 -13.33 9.06
C ALA A 107 -14.13 -14.14 9.20
N TYR A 108 -13.17 -13.94 8.30
CA TYR A 108 -11.92 -14.70 8.26
C TYR A 108 -11.02 -14.48 9.48
N TYR A 109 -10.95 -13.25 9.99
CA TYR A 109 -10.07 -12.90 11.12
C TYR A 109 -10.77 -12.92 12.48
N SER A 110 -12.10 -13.11 12.52
CA SER A 110 -12.80 -13.33 13.80
C SER A 110 -12.60 -14.77 14.25
N SER A 111 -12.24 -14.96 15.52
CA SER A 111 -12.15 -16.29 16.13
C SER A 111 -12.77 -16.29 17.52
N TRP A 112 -13.09 -17.47 18.04
CA TRP A 112 -13.58 -17.60 19.42
C TRP A 112 -12.51 -17.20 20.44
N ASP A 113 -11.25 -17.52 20.15
CA ASP A 113 -10.12 -17.31 21.06
C ASP A 113 -9.58 -15.87 21.02
N ASP A 114 -9.52 -15.27 19.83
CA ASP A 114 -8.97 -13.91 19.64
C ASP A 114 -10.06 -12.84 19.60
N GLY A 115 -11.34 -13.23 19.58
CA GLY A 115 -12.49 -12.33 19.57
C GLY A 115 -12.92 -11.86 18.17
N VAL A 116 -13.85 -10.89 18.16
CA VAL A 116 -14.47 -10.42 16.92
C VAL A 116 -13.60 -9.37 16.25
N TYR A 117 -13.14 -9.67 15.04
CA TYR A 117 -12.47 -8.71 14.19
C TYR A 117 -13.46 -7.69 13.64
N ASN A 118 -13.10 -6.41 13.66
CA ASN A 118 -13.94 -5.33 13.19
C ASN A 118 -13.16 -4.30 12.37
N PHE A 119 -13.91 -3.42 11.71
CA PHE A 119 -13.36 -2.26 11.04
C PHE A 119 -13.87 -1.00 11.71
N SER A 120 -12.98 -0.07 12.00
CA SER A 120 -13.35 1.23 12.60
C SER A 120 -14.03 2.14 11.58
N SER A 121 -14.59 3.24 12.08
CA SER A 121 -15.07 4.38 11.28
C SER A 121 -13.98 5.04 10.44
N ASP A 122 -12.70 4.81 10.75
CA ASP A 122 -11.56 5.38 10.02
C ASP A 122 -11.06 4.48 8.88
N SER A 123 -11.68 3.30 8.72
CA SER A 123 -11.48 2.49 7.50
C SER A 123 -12.07 3.20 6.28
N ARG A 124 -11.46 3.00 5.11
CA ARG A 124 -11.93 3.56 3.83
C ARG A 124 -11.93 2.49 2.75
N TYR A 125 -12.73 2.69 1.73
CA TYR A 125 -12.66 1.91 0.50
C TYR A 125 -11.67 2.52 -0.48
N VAL A 126 -11.13 1.71 -1.38
CA VAL A 126 -10.32 2.21 -2.50
C VAL A 126 -11.10 3.26 -3.30
N SER A 127 -12.40 3.07 -3.48
CA SER A 127 -13.31 4.01 -4.14
C SER A 127 -13.43 5.38 -3.46
N ASP A 128 -13.02 5.53 -2.20
CA ASP A 128 -13.05 6.81 -1.49
C ASP A 128 -11.89 7.74 -1.90
N ILE A 129 -10.89 7.20 -2.62
CA ILE A 129 -9.78 7.98 -3.16
C ILE A 129 -10.26 8.77 -4.38
N ASN A 130 -10.05 10.08 -4.36
CA ASN A 130 -10.23 10.93 -5.52
C ASN A 130 -9.09 10.71 -6.52
N PHE A 131 -9.24 9.73 -7.41
CA PHE A 131 -8.22 9.42 -8.42
C PHE A 131 -7.98 10.55 -9.44
N LYS A 132 -8.80 11.60 -9.46
CA LYS A 132 -8.56 12.75 -10.34
C LYS A 132 -7.32 13.57 -9.93
N VAL A 133 -6.84 13.45 -8.69
CA VAL A 133 -5.62 14.13 -8.24
C VAL A 133 -4.35 13.55 -8.87
N PHE A 134 -4.42 12.30 -9.34
CA PHE A 134 -3.30 11.63 -9.98
C PHE A 134 -3.14 12.08 -11.41
N THR A 135 -1.90 12.05 -11.89
CA THR A 135 -1.57 12.38 -13.26
C THR A 135 -1.83 11.20 -14.19
N ASN A 136 -1.86 11.46 -15.50
CA ASN A 136 -2.13 10.39 -16.47
C ASN A 136 -1.07 9.27 -16.42
N HIS A 137 0.16 9.57 -16.02
CA HIS A 137 1.29 8.64 -15.93
C HIS A 137 1.62 8.26 -14.48
N ALA A 138 0.64 8.36 -13.57
CA ALA A 138 0.90 8.10 -12.16
C ALA A 138 1.35 6.65 -11.91
N ARG A 139 2.32 6.50 -11.00
CA ARG A 139 2.76 5.20 -10.46
C ARG A 139 2.26 5.03 -9.04
N ILE A 140 1.50 3.97 -8.78
CA ILE A 140 1.15 3.56 -7.41
C ILE A 140 1.92 2.27 -7.08
N GLN A 141 2.51 2.18 -5.89
CA GLN A 141 3.14 0.95 -5.42
C GLN A 141 2.78 0.66 -3.97
N ILE A 142 2.29 -0.55 -3.74
CA ILE A 142 1.97 -1.08 -2.41
C ILE A 142 3.07 -2.06 -2.00
N HIS A 143 3.66 -1.83 -0.82
CA HIS A 143 4.79 -2.63 -0.32
C HIS A 143 4.37 -3.69 0.72
N GLY A 144 3.05 -3.87 0.91
CA GLY A 144 2.47 -4.90 1.78
C GLY A 144 2.48 -6.30 1.17
N CYS A 145 2.35 -7.31 2.04
CA CYS A 145 2.34 -8.72 1.68
C CYS A 145 1.09 -9.11 0.85
N ASN A 146 1.27 -9.95 -0.17
CA ASN A 146 0.19 -10.57 -0.98
C ASN A 146 -0.82 -9.59 -1.60
N THR A 147 -0.51 -8.29 -1.71
CA THR A 147 -1.48 -7.27 -2.17
C THR A 147 -1.92 -7.43 -3.62
N ALA A 148 -1.24 -8.28 -4.38
CA ALA A 148 -1.52 -8.56 -5.79
C ALA A 148 -1.83 -10.04 -6.09
N ARG A 149 -2.08 -10.86 -5.07
CA ARG A 149 -2.52 -12.25 -5.24
C ARG A 149 -3.57 -12.61 -4.21
N GLY A 150 -4.81 -12.80 -4.66
CA GLY A 150 -5.96 -13.14 -3.82
C GLY A 150 -6.40 -14.59 -3.95
N SER A 151 -7.14 -15.07 -2.95
CA SER A 151 -7.75 -16.41 -2.90
C SER A 151 -9.28 -16.39 -2.74
N MET A 152 -9.86 -15.21 -2.51
CA MET A 152 -11.30 -14.96 -2.43
C MET A 152 -11.81 -14.29 -3.71
N PRO A 153 -13.12 -14.40 -4.02
CA PRO A 153 -13.73 -13.67 -5.12
C PRO A 153 -13.56 -12.14 -5.01
N GLY A 154 -13.34 -11.49 -6.14
CA GLY A 154 -13.16 -10.05 -6.25
C GLY A 154 -11.71 -9.63 -6.49
N ASN A 155 -11.53 -8.36 -6.82
CA ASN A 155 -10.24 -7.77 -7.11
C ASN A 155 -9.34 -7.75 -5.86
N THR A 156 -8.07 -8.08 -6.06
CA THR A 156 -7.00 -7.74 -5.13
C THR A 156 -6.86 -6.22 -5.01
N LEU A 157 -6.12 -5.77 -4.00
CA LEU A 157 -5.89 -4.36 -3.73
C LEU A 157 -5.21 -3.68 -4.92
N VAL A 158 -4.24 -4.33 -5.53
CA VAL A 158 -3.51 -3.80 -6.70
C VAL A 158 -4.39 -3.76 -7.94
N GLU A 159 -5.22 -4.78 -8.16
CA GLU A 159 -6.21 -4.79 -9.26
C GLU A 159 -7.23 -3.66 -9.08
N GLU A 160 -7.82 -3.53 -7.89
CA GLU A 160 -8.84 -2.52 -7.60
C GLU A 160 -8.28 -1.09 -7.74
N LEU A 161 -7.08 -0.83 -7.20
CA LEU A 161 -6.40 0.44 -7.40
C LEU A 161 -6.15 0.73 -8.89
N SER A 162 -5.77 -0.30 -9.66
CA SER A 162 -5.48 -0.18 -11.10
C SER A 162 -6.72 0.08 -11.94
N GLU A 163 -7.84 -0.55 -11.61
CA GLU A 163 -9.12 -0.27 -12.24
C GLU A 163 -9.60 1.14 -11.92
N GLN A 164 -9.59 1.54 -10.65
CA GLN A 164 -10.16 2.82 -10.21
C GLN A 164 -9.38 4.01 -10.79
N ILE A 165 -8.04 3.94 -10.81
CA ILE A 165 -7.23 4.98 -11.44
C ILE A 165 -7.46 5.07 -12.95
N TYR A 166 -7.67 3.94 -13.63
CA TYR A 166 -7.99 3.92 -15.06
C TYR A 166 -9.41 4.44 -15.36
N LYS A 167 -10.41 4.05 -14.55
CA LYS A 167 -11.79 4.54 -14.61
C LYS A 167 -11.85 6.06 -14.43
N ALA A 168 -10.97 6.63 -13.59
CA ALA A 168 -10.82 8.07 -13.41
C ALA A 168 -10.11 8.81 -14.56
N GLY A 169 -9.81 8.11 -15.67
CA GLY A 169 -9.24 8.71 -16.88
C GLY A 169 -7.71 8.77 -16.90
N ARG A 170 -7.02 8.10 -15.98
CA ARG A 170 -5.54 8.08 -15.93
C ARG A 170 -5.03 6.89 -16.74
N LYS A 171 -5.18 7.00 -18.06
CA LYS A 171 -5.03 5.91 -19.03
C LYS A 171 -3.59 5.41 -19.21
N LYS A 172 -2.59 6.07 -18.65
CA LYS A 172 -1.18 5.62 -18.68
C LYS A 172 -0.64 5.29 -17.27
N ALA A 173 -1.50 5.26 -16.26
CA ALA A 173 -1.14 4.90 -14.90
C ALA A 173 -1.04 3.38 -14.72
N TYR A 174 -0.25 2.96 -13.74
CA TYR A 174 -0.09 1.56 -13.36
C TYR A 174 0.15 1.41 -11.87
N VAL A 175 -0.12 0.20 -11.37
CA VAL A 175 -0.05 -0.15 -9.96
C VAL A 175 0.86 -1.35 -9.78
N ILE A 176 1.71 -1.33 -8.76
CA ILE A 176 2.65 -2.41 -8.43
C ILE A 176 2.31 -2.95 -7.05
N GLY A 177 2.40 -4.27 -6.85
CA GLY A 177 2.48 -4.85 -5.52
C GLY A 177 3.05 -6.27 -5.52
N HIS A 178 3.10 -6.86 -4.33
CA HIS A 178 3.71 -8.18 -4.11
C HIS A 178 2.69 -9.32 -4.25
N THR A 179 3.13 -10.43 -4.81
CA THR A 179 2.33 -11.67 -4.93
C THR A 179 2.54 -12.63 -3.75
N ASP A 180 3.53 -12.35 -2.90
CA ASP A 180 3.87 -13.14 -1.71
C ASP A 180 4.17 -12.24 -0.49
N LYS A 181 4.61 -12.83 0.61
CA LYS A 181 5.16 -12.13 1.78
C LYS A 181 6.29 -11.20 1.36
N SER A 182 6.07 -9.90 1.58
CA SER A 182 7.11 -8.89 1.43
C SER A 182 7.91 -8.80 2.73
N ASN A 183 9.20 -8.49 2.62
CA ASN A 183 10.05 -8.26 3.79
C ASN A 183 11.02 -7.10 3.51
N PRO A 184 11.46 -6.36 4.54
CA PRO A 184 12.32 -5.19 4.34
C PRO A 184 13.79 -5.56 4.03
N ASN A 185 14.16 -6.84 4.10
CA ASN A 185 15.56 -7.27 4.11
C ASN A 185 16.07 -7.54 2.69
N ILE A 186 16.24 -6.49 1.89
CA ILE A 186 16.62 -6.57 0.47
C ILE A 186 17.95 -7.31 0.19
N ASN A 187 18.86 -7.33 1.18
CA ASN A 187 20.14 -8.02 1.18
C ASN A 187 20.17 -9.22 2.14
N GLY A 188 19.00 -9.77 2.48
CA GLY A 188 18.86 -10.86 3.46
C GLY A 188 19.30 -10.43 4.86
N SER A 189 19.91 -11.34 5.62
CA SER A 189 20.37 -11.10 7.01
C SER A 189 21.43 -9.98 7.14
N LYS A 190 22.08 -9.59 6.04
CA LYS A 190 23.05 -8.49 5.99
C LYS A 190 22.40 -7.11 5.86
N THR A 191 21.07 -7.03 5.72
CA THR A 191 20.35 -5.76 5.60
C THR A 191 20.43 -5.00 6.92
N THR A 192 21.08 -3.84 6.92
CA THR A 192 21.03 -2.93 8.08
C THR A 192 19.68 -2.22 8.16
N ILE A 193 19.34 -1.68 9.33
CA ILE A 193 18.12 -0.88 9.55
C ILE A 193 17.98 0.23 8.49
N LYS A 194 19.08 0.93 8.16
CA LYS A 194 19.07 2.02 7.17
C LYS A 194 18.91 1.52 5.73
N GLN A 195 19.16 0.24 5.45
CA GLN A 195 19.06 -0.36 4.11
C GLN A 195 17.72 -1.08 3.87
N GLN A 196 16.77 -1.00 4.80
CA GLN A 196 15.48 -1.66 4.67
C GLN A 196 14.74 -1.17 3.42
N ASP A 197 14.27 -2.10 2.59
CA ASP A 197 13.56 -1.84 1.33
C ASP A 197 12.73 -3.06 0.95
N TYR A 198 11.49 -2.84 0.52
CA TYR A 198 10.55 -3.90 0.15
C TYR A 198 10.57 -4.21 -1.35
N ARG A 199 11.31 -3.46 -2.18
CA ARG A 199 11.30 -3.58 -3.65
C ARG A 199 12.12 -4.76 -4.16
N HIS A 200 11.86 -5.96 -3.66
CA HIS A 200 12.47 -7.21 -4.08
C HIS A 200 11.47 -8.37 -3.94
N GLY A 201 11.89 -9.58 -4.27
CA GLY A 201 10.96 -10.69 -4.43
C GLY A 201 10.07 -10.50 -5.66
N GLU A 202 9.04 -11.33 -5.77
CA GLU A 202 8.10 -11.26 -6.89
C GLU A 202 7.12 -10.11 -6.73
N ARG A 203 6.99 -9.32 -7.80
CA ARG A 203 6.12 -8.17 -7.91
C ARG A 203 5.38 -8.22 -9.23
N THR A 204 4.11 -7.86 -9.20
CA THR A 204 3.26 -7.76 -10.38
C THR A 204 2.86 -6.32 -10.61
N ILE A 205 2.79 -5.97 -11.89
CA ILE A 205 2.41 -4.66 -12.38
C ILE A 205 1.05 -4.81 -13.07
N TYR A 206 0.09 -3.99 -12.67
CA TYR A 206 -1.26 -3.98 -13.20
C TYR A 206 -1.58 -2.65 -13.87
N HIS A 207 -2.28 -2.74 -15.00
CA HIS A 207 -2.84 -1.61 -15.72
C HIS A 207 -4.29 -1.91 -16.08
N ASN A 208 -5.22 -1.01 -15.74
CA ASN A 208 -6.66 -1.18 -15.99
C ASN A 208 -7.20 -2.51 -15.43
N GLY A 209 -6.82 -2.86 -14.20
CA GLY A 209 -7.22 -4.11 -13.56
C GLY A 209 -6.60 -5.38 -14.16
N LYS A 210 -5.76 -5.26 -15.20
CA LYS A 210 -5.15 -6.41 -15.87
C LYS A 210 -3.67 -6.50 -15.56
N LEU A 211 -3.19 -7.74 -15.37
CA LEU A 211 -1.77 -8.02 -15.22
C LEU A 211 -1.03 -7.57 -16.49
N LEU A 212 -0.09 -6.66 -16.31
CA LEU A 212 0.78 -6.16 -17.38
C LEU A 212 2.10 -6.94 -17.43
N LYS A 213 2.70 -7.19 -16.26
CA LYS A 213 4.00 -7.86 -16.13
C LYS A 213 4.22 -8.42 -14.73
N THR A 214 4.93 -9.53 -14.64
CA THR A 214 5.51 -10.07 -13.40
C THR A 214 7.03 -9.89 -13.44
N THR A 215 7.65 -9.53 -12.32
CA THR A 215 9.10 -9.35 -12.24
C THR A 215 9.66 -9.69 -10.86
N LYS A 216 10.93 -10.11 -10.83
CA LYS A 216 11.74 -10.27 -9.61
C LYS A 216 12.90 -9.27 -9.54
N LYS A 217 12.91 -8.26 -10.42
CA LYS A 217 13.90 -7.17 -10.42
C LYS A 217 13.97 -6.56 -9.02
N LYS A 218 15.17 -6.28 -8.50
CA LYS A 218 15.33 -5.54 -7.23
C LYS A 218 15.31 -4.04 -7.48
N GLY A 219 14.84 -3.27 -6.51
CA GLY A 219 14.79 -1.82 -6.54
C GLY A 219 13.73 -1.25 -7.50
N ILE A 220 14.03 -0.08 -8.05
CA ILE A 220 13.14 0.67 -8.92
C ILE A 220 12.86 -0.08 -10.23
N ILE A 221 11.59 -0.06 -10.64
CA ILE A 221 11.17 -0.46 -11.98
C ILE A 221 11.10 0.84 -12.80
N ALA A 222 11.82 0.89 -13.91
CA ALA A 222 11.92 2.09 -14.73
C ALA A 222 10.54 2.47 -15.26
N HIS A 223 10.21 3.76 -15.23
CA HIS A 223 8.90 4.23 -15.64
C HIS A 223 8.67 3.99 -17.13
N ASP A 224 9.65 4.32 -17.97
CA ASP A 224 9.59 4.18 -19.43
C ASP A 224 9.42 2.72 -19.87
N GLU A 225 10.03 1.78 -19.13
CA GLU A 225 9.83 0.34 -19.33
C GLU A 225 8.34 -0.04 -19.21
N MET A 226 7.62 0.54 -18.24
CA MET A 226 6.19 0.28 -18.06
C MET A 226 5.34 1.03 -19.08
N GLN A 227 5.70 2.27 -19.40
CA GLN A 227 4.97 3.06 -20.39
C GLN A 227 5.00 2.41 -21.78
N GLY A 228 6.12 1.81 -22.18
CA GLY A 228 6.23 1.07 -23.43
C GLY A 228 5.34 -0.18 -23.52
N LEU A 229 4.88 -0.72 -22.39
CA LEU A 229 3.95 -1.86 -22.34
C LEU A 229 2.47 -1.43 -22.35
N ILE A 230 2.17 -0.18 -21.97
CA ILE A 230 0.80 0.33 -21.91
C ILE A 230 0.42 0.89 -23.27
N LYS A 231 -0.38 0.10 -24.01
CA LYS A 231 -0.94 0.49 -25.31
C LYS A 231 -1.88 1.69 -25.18
#